data_AF-T1AE69-F1
#
_entry.id   AF-T1AE69-F1
#
_cell.length_a   1.000
_cell.length_b   1.000
_cell.length_c   1.000
_cell.angle_alpha   90.00
_cell.angle_beta   90.00
_cell.angle_gamma   90.00
#
_symmetry.space_group_name_H-M   'P 1'
#
loop_
_entity.id
_entity.type
_entity.pdbx_description
1 polymer ?
#
loop_
_entity_poly.entity_id
_entity_poly.type
_entity_poly.pdbx_seq_one_letter_code
_entity_poly.pdbx_strand_id
1 'polypeptide(L)'
;MNHKLRARLSQFHTQLQHELVPLTEASLGARLTPKLEQLLRIWEMVQIERFVPAGRGWVGRPARERTALARAFVAKAVLGLPTTVALMERLHVDGCLRRLCGFDGRRKLPGAWLFSRAFAALAAQDVAGAAHAALIKAQLGDQLIGHIARDATEIQAREKPAKAQPPVAAPPAHPRGRPRQGEIRPPVLTRLQRQMQGMSLSAMLADLPRACDVGSKTNSKGFKSSWI
;
A
#
# COMPACT_ATOMS: atom_id res chain seq x y z
N MET A 1 10.27 -16.05 -7.21
CA MET A 1 10.57 -14.78 -7.90
C MET A 1 9.96 -14.82 -9.30
N ASN A 2 9.41 -13.72 -9.80
CA ASN A 2 8.80 -13.70 -11.13
C ASN A 2 9.88 -13.63 -12.24
N HIS A 3 10.24 -14.78 -12.81
CA HIS A 3 11.34 -14.89 -13.78
C HIS A 3 11.12 -14.07 -15.06
N LYS A 4 9.86 -13.97 -15.53
CA LYS A 4 9.50 -13.19 -16.72
C LYS A 4 9.70 -11.69 -16.49
N LEU A 5 9.24 -11.18 -15.34
CA LEU A 5 9.46 -9.78 -14.97
C LEU A 5 10.96 -9.45 -14.86
N ARG A 6 11.73 -10.32 -14.19
CA ARG A 6 13.17 -10.15 -14.05
C ARG A 6 13.87 -10.05 -15.40
N ALA A 7 13.57 -10.97 -16.33
CA ALA A 7 14.17 -10.95 -17.66
C ALA A 7 13.87 -9.65 -18.41
N ARG A 8 12.61 -9.17 -18.38
CA ARG A 8 12.21 -7.89 -19.01
C ARG A 8 12.94 -6.70 -18.41
N LEU A 9 13.01 -6.60 -17.08
CA LEU A 9 13.70 -5.50 -16.41
C LEU A 9 15.20 -5.51 -16.68
N SER A 10 15.82 -6.70 -16.71
CA SER A 10 17.23 -6.85 -17.08
C SER A 10 17.48 -6.42 -18.52
N GLN A 11 16.64 -6.86 -19.47
CA GLN A 11 16.75 -6.45 -20.87
C GLN A 11 16.61 -4.93 -21.03
N PHE A 12 15.60 -4.33 -20.41
CA PHE A 12 15.39 -2.88 -20.41
C PHE A 12 16.60 -2.13 -19.84
N HIS A 13 17.15 -2.62 -18.73
CA HIS A 13 18.32 -2.02 -18.11
C HIS A 13 19.54 -2.07 -19.03
N THR A 14 19.78 -3.18 -19.71
CA THR A 14 20.86 -3.32 -20.68
C THR A 14 20.69 -2.36 -21.85
N GLN A 15 19.49 -2.28 -22.44
CA GLN A 15 19.19 -1.35 -23.54
C GLN A 15 19.37 0.11 -23.13
N LEU A 16 18.88 0.49 -21.95
CA LEU A 16 19.09 1.83 -21.41
C LEU A 16 20.57 2.19 -21.28
N GLN A 17 21.36 1.30 -20.70
CA GLN A 17 22.78 1.55 -20.42
C GLN A 17 23.63 1.63 -21.69
N HIS A 18 23.37 0.75 -22.66
CA HIS A 18 24.23 0.62 -23.84
C HIS A 18 23.76 1.49 -25.02
N GLU A 19 22.48 1.85 -25.08
CA GLU A 19 21.92 2.60 -26.21
C GLU A 19 21.43 3.99 -25.77
N LEU A 20 20.41 4.06 -24.93
CA LEU A 20 19.71 5.33 -24.64
C LEU A 20 20.61 6.34 -23.91
N VAL A 21 21.33 5.93 -22.87
CA VAL A 21 22.20 6.84 -22.10
C VAL A 21 23.31 7.41 -22.99
N PRO A 22 24.12 6.60 -23.70
CA PRO A 22 25.15 7.12 -24.60
C PRO A 22 24.61 8.04 -25.71
N LEU A 23 23.48 7.69 -26.33
CA LEU A 23 22.85 8.54 -27.35
C LEU A 23 22.40 9.89 -26.77
N THR A 24 21.84 9.86 -25.56
CA THR A 24 21.39 11.07 -24.88
C THR A 24 22.56 11.96 -24.50
N GLU A 25 23.64 11.39 -23.94
CA GLU A 25 24.88 12.12 -23.63
C GLU A 25 25.50 12.75 -24.87
N ALA A 26 25.57 12.00 -25.98
CA ALA A 26 26.05 12.52 -27.26
C ALA A 26 25.20 13.70 -27.76
N SER A 27 23.88 13.62 -27.64
CA SER A 27 22.96 14.70 -28.04
C SER A 27 23.03 15.94 -27.14
N LEU A 28 23.32 15.76 -25.85
CA LEU A 28 23.45 16.84 -24.88
C LEU A 28 24.85 17.47 -24.89
N GLY A 29 25.86 16.74 -25.40
CA GLY A 29 27.26 17.15 -25.37
C GLY A 29 27.87 17.11 -23.96
N ALA A 30 27.24 16.40 -23.03
CA ALA A 30 27.65 16.33 -21.63
C ALA A 30 27.27 14.98 -21.02
N ARG A 31 28.05 14.53 -20.03
CA ARG A 31 27.74 13.32 -19.27
C ARG A 31 26.56 13.55 -18.33
N LEU A 32 25.69 12.54 -18.21
CA LEU A 32 24.56 12.59 -17.31
C LEU A 32 25.02 12.34 -15.88
N THR A 33 24.51 13.14 -14.94
CA THR A 33 24.67 12.84 -13.52
C THR A 33 23.82 11.62 -13.15
N PRO A 34 24.16 10.86 -12.10
CA PRO A 34 23.38 9.68 -11.69
C PRO A 34 21.89 9.96 -11.44
N LYS A 35 21.57 11.16 -10.96
CA LYS A 35 20.19 11.61 -10.75
C LYS A 35 19.44 11.89 -12.06
N LEU A 36 20.11 12.44 -13.06
CA LEU A 36 19.52 12.65 -14.39
C LEU A 36 19.33 11.34 -15.13
N GLU A 37 20.28 10.40 -14.98
CA GLU A 37 20.12 9.05 -15.50
C GLU A 37 18.93 8.35 -14.85
N GLN A 38 18.79 8.43 -13.52
CA GLN A 38 17.62 7.91 -12.81
C GLN A 38 16.31 8.49 -13.37
N LEU A 39 16.27 9.79 -13.65
CA LEU A 39 15.09 10.43 -14.25
C LEU A 39 14.79 9.91 -15.65
N LEU A 40 15.81 9.78 -16.50
CA LEU A 40 15.67 9.23 -17.84
C LEU A 40 15.05 7.83 -17.80
N ARG A 41 15.54 6.96 -16.90
CA ARG A 41 14.99 5.62 -16.70
C ARG A 41 13.53 5.65 -16.29
N ILE A 42 13.15 6.57 -15.39
CA ILE A 42 11.76 6.72 -14.94
C ILE A 42 10.86 7.18 -16.09
N TRP A 43 11.28 8.20 -16.86
CA TRP A 43 10.46 8.70 -17.97
C TRP A 43 10.28 7.65 -19.07
N GLU A 44 11.32 6.88 -19.37
CA GLU A 44 11.21 5.83 -20.39
C GLU A 44 10.32 4.67 -19.94
N MET A 45 10.40 4.27 -18.66
CA MET A 45 9.59 3.17 -18.13
C MET A 45 8.13 3.58 -17.88
N VAL A 46 7.90 4.75 -17.28
CA VAL A 46 6.58 5.19 -16.81
C VAL A 46 5.83 5.96 -17.90
N GLN A 47 6.55 6.70 -18.75
CA GLN A 47 5.99 7.50 -19.85
C GLN A 47 4.82 8.39 -19.40
N ILE A 48 5.02 9.15 -18.31
CA ILE A 48 3.98 9.96 -17.65
C ILE A 48 3.22 10.89 -18.62
N GLU A 49 3.90 11.31 -19.69
CA GLU A 49 3.37 12.17 -20.75
C GLU A 49 2.14 11.59 -21.45
N ARG A 50 2.01 10.26 -21.51
CA ARG A 50 0.87 9.57 -22.14
C ARG A 50 -0.43 9.78 -21.37
N PHE A 51 -0.33 10.11 -20.09
CA PHE A 51 -1.46 10.34 -19.20
C PHE A 51 -1.80 11.83 -19.07
N VAL A 52 -1.08 12.69 -19.79
CA VAL A 52 -1.34 14.13 -19.82
C VAL A 52 -2.22 14.44 -21.03
N PRO A 53 -3.37 15.11 -20.85
CA PRO A 53 -4.26 15.42 -21.96
C PRO A 53 -3.57 16.34 -22.98
N ALA A 54 -3.36 15.80 -24.19
CA ALA A 54 -2.88 16.57 -25.33
C ALA A 54 -4.02 17.47 -25.83
N GLY A 55 -3.81 18.79 -25.81
CA GLY A 55 -4.80 19.77 -26.31
C GLY A 55 -4.95 19.79 -27.84
N ARG A 56 -4.48 18.75 -28.56
CA ARG A 56 -4.69 18.64 -30.02
C ARG A 56 -6.19 18.45 -30.28
N GLY A 57 -6.77 19.33 -31.09
CA GLY A 57 -8.19 19.27 -31.47
C GLY A 57 -9.16 20.05 -30.57
N TRP A 58 -8.68 20.69 -29.49
CA TRP A 58 -9.51 21.56 -28.66
C TRP A 58 -9.46 23.00 -29.18
N VAL A 59 -10.60 23.69 -29.15
CA VAL A 59 -10.69 25.11 -29.53
C VAL A 59 -9.92 25.94 -28.50
N GLY A 60 -8.93 26.72 -28.97
CA GLY A 60 -8.13 27.63 -28.13
C GLY A 60 -6.62 27.50 -28.33
N ARG A 61 -5.85 28.20 -27.48
CA ARG A 61 -4.39 28.17 -27.53
C ARG A 61 -3.90 26.77 -27.12
N PRO A 62 -3.14 26.06 -27.97
CA PRO A 62 -2.64 24.73 -27.64
C PRO A 62 -1.82 24.82 -26.35
N ALA A 63 -2.01 23.84 -25.48
CA ALA A 63 -1.28 23.69 -24.22
C ALA A 63 0.17 23.27 -24.49
N ARG A 64 0.94 24.20 -25.08
CA ARG A 64 2.37 24.07 -25.34
C ARG A 64 3.05 23.74 -24.01
N GLU A 65 3.98 22.78 -24.04
CA GLU A 65 4.84 22.40 -22.91
C GLU A 65 4.17 21.59 -21.79
N ARG A 66 2.93 21.10 -21.94
CA ARG A 66 2.31 20.21 -20.92
C ARG A 66 3.11 18.94 -20.65
N THR A 67 3.59 18.31 -21.70
CA THR A 67 4.52 17.17 -21.66
C THR A 67 5.76 17.51 -20.83
N ALA A 68 6.34 18.68 -21.06
CA ALA A 68 7.54 19.12 -20.36
C ALA A 68 7.26 19.45 -18.89
N LEU A 69 6.10 20.05 -18.60
CA LEU A 69 5.62 20.28 -17.24
C LEU A 69 5.38 18.95 -16.50
N ALA A 70 4.87 17.92 -17.17
CA ALA A 70 4.69 16.61 -16.54
C ALA A 70 6.02 15.90 -16.26
N ARG A 71 7.01 15.99 -17.16
CA ARG A 71 8.38 15.52 -16.86
C ARG A 71 9.00 16.31 -15.70
N ALA A 72 8.81 17.63 -15.68
CA ALA A 72 9.30 18.49 -14.61
C ALA A 72 8.62 18.19 -13.26
N PHE A 73 7.36 17.77 -13.27
CA PHE A 73 6.63 17.33 -12.07
C PHE A 73 7.31 16.09 -11.45
N VAL A 74 7.66 15.10 -12.28
CA VAL A 74 8.46 13.93 -11.84
C VAL A 74 9.85 14.36 -11.37
N ALA A 75 10.51 15.26 -12.12
CA ALA A 75 11.83 15.77 -11.76
C ALA A 75 11.84 16.42 -10.38
N LYS A 76 10.82 17.22 -10.05
CA LYS A 76 10.66 17.84 -8.72
C LYS A 76 10.70 16.78 -7.61
N ALA A 77 9.94 15.70 -7.78
CA ALA A 77 9.82 14.64 -6.78
C ALA A 77 11.13 13.84 -6.63
N VAL A 78 11.76 13.43 -7.74
CA VAL A 78 12.98 12.60 -7.72
C VAL A 78 14.20 13.38 -7.23
N LEU A 79 14.28 14.68 -7.55
CA LEU A 79 15.35 15.56 -7.08
C LEU A 79 15.12 16.06 -5.65
N GLY A 80 13.97 15.75 -5.03
CA GLY A 80 13.67 16.16 -3.65
C GLY A 80 13.52 17.67 -3.47
N LEU A 81 13.06 18.37 -4.51
CA LEU A 81 12.96 19.83 -4.49
C LEU A 81 11.68 20.26 -3.75
N PRO A 82 11.76 21.05 -2.67
CA PRO A 82 10.60 21.35 -1.85
C PRO A 82 9.61 22.26 -2.59
N THR A 83 10.11 23.30 -3.26
CA THR A 83 9.30 24.34 -3.90
C THR A 83 9.37 24.26 -5.43
N THR A 84 8.35 24.82 -6.09
CA THR A 84 8.34 24.96 -7.57
C THR A 84 9.36 25.99 -8.05
N VAL A 85 9.66 27.00 -7.23
CA VAL A 85 10.70 28.00 -7.51
C VAL A 85 12.08 27.35 -7.55
N ALA A 86 12.39 26.47 -6.59
CA ALA A 86 13.66 25.73 -6.59
C ALA A 86 13.83 24.86 -7.85
N LEU A 87 12.74 24.25 -8.34
CA LEU A 87 12.74 23.54 -9.62
C LEU A 87 13.03 24.47 -10.80
N MET A 88 12.41 25.65 -10.82
CA MET A 88 12.66 26.62 -11.88
C MET A 88 14.09 27.13 -11.88
N GLU A 89 14.64 27.49 -10.72
CA GLU A 89 16.05 27.90 -10.59
C GLU A 89 16.97 26.79 -11.09
N ARG A 90 16.69 25.54 -10.70
CA ARG A 90 17.45 24.39 -11.19
C ARG A 90 17.36 24.23 -12.70
N LEU A 91 16.18 24.41 -13.30
CA LEU A 91 15.99 24.37 -14.76
C LEU A 91 16.69 25.53 -15.50
N HIS A 92 16.95 26.66 -14.83
CA HIS A 92 17.72 27.76 -15.42
C HIS A 92 19.23 27.45 -15.40
N VAL A 93 19.72 26.86 -14.33
CA VAL A 93 21.15 26.54 -14.16
C VAL A 93 21.53 25.28 -14.94
N ASP A 94 20.70 24.23 -14.88
CA ASP A 94 20.99 22.91 -15.42
C ASP A 94 20.35 22.75 -16.82
N GLY A 95 21.11 23.10 -17.85
CA GLY A 95 20.69 22.97 -19.24
C GLY A 95 20.38 21.53 -19.67
N CYS A 96 21.03 20.54 -19.05
CA CYS A 96 20.77 19.12 -19.31
C CYS A 96 19.39 18.72 -18.79
N LEU A 97 19.11 19.01 -17.52
CA LEU A 97 17.78 18.77 -16.93
C LEU A 97 16.68 19.44 -17.75
N ARG A 98 16.91 20.68 -18.15
CA ARG A 98 15.96 21.46 -18.95
C ARG A 98 15.62 20.78 -20.28
N ARG A 99 16.64 20.36 -21.03
CA ARG A 99 16.47 19.65 -22.31
C ARG A 99 15.81 18.29 -22.13
N LEU A 100 16.21 17.54 -21.10
CA LEU A 100 15.63 16.24 -20.78
C LEU A 100 14.14 16.32 -20.43
N CYS A 101 13.76 17.33 -19.65
CA CYS A 101 12.36 17.66 -19.41
C CYS A 101 11.61 18.06 -20.69
N GLY A 102 12.30 18.35 -21.80
CA GLY A 102 11.67 18.70 -23.08
C GLY A 102 11.39 20.20 -23.24
N PHE A 103 12.01 21.06 -22.43
CA PHE A 103 11.95 22.50 -22.64
C PHE A 103 12.94 22.95 -23.72
N ASP A 104 12.46 23.78 -24.65
CA ASP A 104 13.32 24.39 -25.67
C ASP A 104 14.34 25.33 -25.01
N GLY A 105 15.63 25.07 -25.23
CA GLY A 105 16.73 25.86 -24.67
C GLY A 105 16.77 27.31 -25.17
N ARG A 106 16.23 27.58 -26.37
CA ARG A 106 16.23 28.91 -26.99
C ARG A 106 15.13 29.82 -26.44
N ARG A 107 14.10 29.24 -25.82
CA ARG A 107 12.93 29.99 -25.33
C ARG A 107 13.13 30.44 -23.89
N LYS A 108 12.27 31.34 -23.42
CA LYS A 108 12.19 31.62 -21.98
C LYS A 108 11.36 30.53 -21.31
N LEU A 109 11.81 30.06 -20.14
CA LEU A 109 11.02 29.15 -19.32
C LEU A 109 9.71 29.83 -18.86
N PRO A 110 8.61 29.09 -18.73
CA PRO A 110 7.39 29.64 -18.16
C PRO A 110 7.57 30.16 -16.73
N GLY A 111 6.73 31.12 -16.33
CA GLY A 111 6.72 31.63 -14.96
C GLY A 111 6.22 30.61 -13.93
N ALA A 112 6.56 30.84 -12.66
CA ALA A 112 6.22 29.95 -11.54
C ALA A 112 4.72 29.67 -11.39
N TRP A 113 3.89 30.66 -11.74
CA TRP A 113 2.43 30.52 -11.72
C TRP A 113 1.95 29.38 -12.64
N LEU A 114 2.60 29.19 -13.80
CA LEU A 114 2.21 28.14 -14.73
C LEU A 114 2.59 26.76 -14.20
N PHE A 115 3.79 26.63 -13.65
CA PHE A 115 4.24 25.39 -12.99
C PHE A 115 3.29 25.00 -11.86
N SER A 116 2.95 25.95 -10.98
CA SER A 116 2.04 25.70 -9.86
C SER A 116 0.66 25.24 -10.34
N ARG A 117 0.06 25.96 -11.30
CA ARG A 117 -1.25 25.59 -11.87
C ARG A 117 -1.22 24.24 -12.57
N ALA A 118 -0.17 23.96 -13.33
CA ALA A 118 -0.02 22.68 -14.03
C ALA A 118 0.13 21.53 -13.05
N PHE A 119 0.94 21.68 -12.00
CA PHE A 119 1.16 20.64 -11.00
C PHE A 119 -0.10 20.37 -10.18
N ALA A 120 -0.84 21.41 -9.82
CA ALA A 120 -2.14 21.26 -9.17
C ALA A 120 -3.13 20.49 -10.05
N ALA A 121 -3.17 20.79 -11.35
CA ALA A 121 -4.04 20.07 -12.29
C ALA A 121 -3.63 18.60 -12.48
N LEU A 122 -2.33 18.31 -12.60
CA LEU A 122 -1.82 16.94 -12.72
C LEU A 122 -2.09 16.12 -11.46
N ALA A 123 -1.97 16.72 -10.28
CA ALA A 123 -2.28 16.08 -9.01
C ALA A 123 -3.78 15.82 -8.85
N ALA A 124 -4.63 16.79 -9.21
CA ALA A 124 -6.08 16.62 -9.16
C ALA A 124 -6.59 15.54 -10.12
N GLN A 125 -5.89 15.32 -11.23
CA GLN A 125 -6.19 14.27 -12.22
C GLN A 125 -5.58 12.90 -11.86
N ASP A 126 -4.85 12.80 -10.74
CA ASP A 126 -4.10 11.62 -10.31
C ASP A 126 -3.27 10.98 -11.45
N VAL A 127 -2.57 11.81 -12.21
CA VAL A 127 -1.77 11.36 -13.37
C VAL A 127 -0.68 10.37 -12.93
N ALA A 128 -0.12 10.55 -11.73
CA ALA A 128 0.86 9.63 -11.17
C ALA A 128 0.24 8.27 -10.83
N GLY A 129 -0.92 8.24 -10.18
CA GLY A 129 -1.65 7.00 -9.88
C GLY A 129 -2.08 6.27 -11.15
N ALA A 130 -2.59 6.99 -12.14
CA ALA A 130 -2.95 6.43 -13.45
C ALA A 130 -1.73 5.81 -14.17
N ALA A 131 -0.60 6.51 -14.20
CA ALA A 131 0.62 6.00 -14.81
C ALA A 131 1.17 4.76 -14.07
N HIS A 132 1.12 4.77 -12.75
CA HIS A 132 1.54 3.64 -11.92
C HIS A 132 0.63 2.42 -12.13
N ALA A 133 -0.70 2.61 -12.13
CA ALA A 133 -1.66 1.55 -12.39
C ALA A 133 -1.48 0.94 -13.78
N ALA A 134 -1.24 1.78 -14.80
CA ALA A 134 -0.96 1.32 -16.16
C ALA A 134 0.35 0.52 -16.23
N LEU A 135 1.40 0.96 -15.54
CA LEU A 135 2.67 0.23 -15.47
C LEU A 135 2.49 -1.15 -14.83
N ILE A 136 1.78 -1.21 -13.70
CA ILE A 136 1.47 -2.48 -13.03
C ILE A 136 0.69 -3.38 -13.98
N LYS A 137 -0.38 -2.88 -14.61
CA LYS A 137 -1.19 -3.66 -15.53
C LYS A 137 -0.37 -4.18 -16.71
N ALA A 138 0.51 -3.37 -17.29
CA ALA A 138 1.35 -3.77 -18.41
C ALA A 138 2.39 -4.84 -18.04
N GLN A 139 2.97 -4.76 -16.84
CA GLN A 139 4.05 -5.67 -16.44
C GLN A 139 3.56 -6.93 -15.72
N LEU A 140 2.48 -6.80 -14.96
CA LEU A 140 2.00 -7.81 -14.00
C LEU A 140 0.55 -8.23 -14.23
N GLY A 141 -0.16 -7.65 -15.21
CA GLY A 141 -1.59 -7.91 -15.43
C GLY A 141 -1.94 -9.37 -15.69
N ASP A 142 -1.07 -10.09 -16.39
CA ASP A 142 -1.25 -11.52 -16.71
C ASP A 142 -0.73 -12.45 -15.60
N GLN A 143 -0.23 -11.89 -14.50
CA GLN A 143 0.49 -12.63 -13.48
C GLN A 143 -0.33 -12.71 -12.20
N LEU A 144 -0.54 -13.94 -11.72
CA LEU A 144 -1.13 -14.17 -10.42
C LEU A 144 -0.09 -13.89 -9.32
N ILE A 145 -0.20 -12.74 -8.65
CA ILE A 145 0.69 -12.35 -7.55
C ILE A 145 0.00 -12.64 -6.23
N GLY A 146 0.23 -13.85 -5.72
CA GLY A 146 -0.30 -14.32 -4.44
C GLY A 146 -1.82 -14.55 -4.44
N HIS A 147 -2.32 -15.12 -3.35
CA HIS A 147 -3.74 -15.16 -3.04
C HIS A 147 -3.97 -14.11 -1.96
N ILE A 148 -4.40 -12.91 -2.35
CA ILE A 148 -4.81 -11.92 -1.37
C ILE A 148 -6.26 -12.24 -1.02
N ALA A 149 -6.45 -13.14 -0.05
CA ALA A 149 -7.73 -13.32 0.63
C ALA A 149 -7.92 -12.12 1.57
N ARG A 150 -8.27 -10.96 1.01
CA ARG A 150 -8.74 -9.81 1.79
C ARG A 150 -10.26 -9.85 1.77
N ASP A 151 -10.81 -10.62 2.69
CA ASP A 151 -12.21 -10.49 3.06
C ASP A 151 -12.30 -9.42 4.14
N ALA A 152 -12.81 -8.25 3.75
CA ALA A 152 -13.11 -7.14 4.65
C ALA A 152 -14.61 -6.82 4.58
N THR A 153 -15.45 -7.85 4.51
CA THR A 153 -16.88 -7.65 4.71
C THR A 153 -17.13 -7.26 6.15
N GLU A 154 -17.76 -6.10 6.35
CA GLU A 154 -18.31 -5.68 7.63
C GLU A 154 -19.42 -6.66 8.03
N ILE A 155 -19.09 -7.62 8.88
CA ILE A 155 -20.08 -8.53 9.48
C ILE A 155 -20.68 -7.78 10.67
N GLN A 156 -21.94 -7.36 10.58
CA GLN A 156 -22.65 -6.79 11.72
C GLN A 156 -22.86 -7.87 12.80
N ALA A 157 -21.90 -8.00 13.71
CA ALA A 157 -22.01 -8.83 14.90
C ALA A 157 -22.55 -7.99 16.06
N ARG A 158 -23.47 -8.54 16.85
CA ARG A 158 -23.85 -7.96 18.15
C ARG A 158 -22.78 -8.35 19.16
N GLU A 159 -21.67 -7.62 19.17
CA GLU A 159 -20.45 -7.93 19.95
C GLU A 159 -20.61 -7.80 21.47
N LYS A 160 -21.77 -7.35 21.98
CA LYS A 160 -21.97 -7.28 23.43
C LYS A 160 -22.12 -8.68 24.02
N PRO A 161 -21.33 -9.05 25.04
CA PRO A 161 -21.49 -10.30 25.74
C PRO A 161 -22.93 -10.46 26.24
N ALA A 162 -23.51 -11.64 25.99
CA ALA A 162 -24.82 -11.94 26.52
C ALA A 162 -24.75 -11.96 28.05
N LYS A 163 -25.75 -11.36 28.73
CA LYS A 163 -25.85 -11.48 30.19
C LYS A 163 -26.05 -12.96 30.53
N ALA A 164 -25.12 -13.53 31.29
CA ALA A 164 -25.23 -14.90 31.76
C ALA A 164 -26.53 -15.08 32.55
N GLN A 165 -27.35 -16.06 32.15
CA GLN A 165 -28.49 -16.47 32.96
C GLN A 165 -27.97 -17.29 34.16
N PRO A 166 -28.49 -17.04 35.38
CA PRO A 166 -28.10 -17.82 36.54
C PRO A 166 -28.45 -19.30 36.31
N PRO A 167 -27.59 -20.25 36.74
CA PRO A 167 -27.89 -21.67 36.62
C PRO A 167 -29.16 -22.02 37.39
N VAL A 168 -29.97 -22.92 36.81
CA VAL A 168 -31.27 -23.38 37.35
C VAL A 168 -31.15 -24.00 38.75
N ALA A 169 -29.95 -24.48 39.11
CA ALA A 169 -29.60 -24.88 40.46
C ALA A 169 -28.19 -24.39 40.79
N ALA A 170 -28.06 -23.58 41.85
CA ALA A 170 -26.75 -23.22 42.38
C ALA A 170 -26.12 -24.47 43.02
N PRO A 171 -24.84 -24.81 42.75
CA PRO A 171 -24.17 -25.86 43.49
C PRO A 171 -24.15 -25.52 45.00
N PRO A 172 -24.25 -26.53 45.88
CA PRO A 172 -24.27 -26.30 47.32
C PRO A 172 -23.04 -25.49 47.75
N ALA A 173 -23.27 -24.39 48.46
CA ALA A 173 -22.19 -23.55 48.98
C ALA A 173 -21.39 -24.35 50.02
N HIS A 174 -20.17 -24.75 49.65
CA HIS A 174 -19.28 -25.42 50.60
C HIS A 174 -18.57 -24.37 51.46
N PRO A 175 -18.49 -24.59 52.80
CA PRO A 175 -17.70 -23.71 53.66
C PRO A 175 -16.24 -23.72 53.22
N ARG A 176 -15.61 -22.54 53.26
CA ARG A 176 -14.19 -22.39 52.94
C ARG A 176 -13.37 -23.25 53.91
N GLY A 177 -12.65 -24.24 53.40
CA GLY A 177 -11.80 -25.10 54.21
C GLY A 177 -11.63 -26.54 53.70
N ARG A 178 -10.85 -27.31 54.47
CA ARG A 178 -10.62 -28.74 54.25
C ARG A 178 -11.96 -29.50 54.27
N PRO A 179 -12.15 -30.52 53.41
CA PRO A 179 -13.28 -31.44 53.51
C PRO A 179 -13.37 -32.03 54.92
N ARG A 180 -14.59 -32.25 55.42
CA ARG A 180 -14.77 -32.99 56.68
C ARG A 180 -14.26 -34.42 56.49
N GLN A 181 -13.83 -35.05 57.57
CA GLN A 181 -13.32 -36.42 57.53
C GLN A 181 -14.41 -37.37 56.98
N GLY A 182 -14.13 -38.01 55.85
CA GLY A 182 -15.09 -38.86 55.12
C GLY A 182 -15.83 -38.19 53.95
N GLU A 183 -15.70 -36.87 53.74
CA GLU A 183 -16.29 -36.19 52.58
C GLU A 183 -15.44 -36.39 51.32
N ILE A 184 -15.93 -37.20 50.39
CA ILE A 184 -15.37 -37.31 49.04
C ILE A 184 -15.97 -36.19 48.17
N ARG A 185 -15.15 -35.23 47.76
CA ARG A 185 -15.55 -34.18 46.81
C ARG A 185 -15.21 -34.65 45.39
N PRO A 186 -16.20 -35.02 44.55
CA PRO A 186 -15.91 -35.37 43.17
C PRO A 186 -15.35 -34.12 42.44
N PRO A 187 -14.29 -34.27 41.64
CA PRO A 187 -13.71 -33.16 40.90
C PRO A 187 -14.71 -32.66 39.85
N VAL A 188 -14.89 -31.35 39.76
CA VAL A 188 -15.66 -30.74 38.66
C VAL A 188 -14.85 -30.92 37.38
N LEU A 189 -15.34 -31.77 36.48
CA LEU A 189 -14.67 -32.09 35.22
C LEU A 189 -14.72 -30.90 34.25
N THR A 190 -13.58 -30.61 33.65
CA THR A 190 -13.48 -29.64 32.53
C THR A 190 -14.23 -30.17 31.30
N ARG A 191 -14.60 -29.27 30.36
CA ARG A 191 -15.26 -29.66 29.10
C ARG A 191 -14.49 -30.77 28.37
N LEU A 192 -13.17 -30.63 28.24
CA LEU A 192 -12.31 -31.62 27.58
C LEU A 192 -12.36 -32.99 28.28
N GLN A 193 -12.33 -33.01 29.61
CA GLN A 193 -12.44 -34.26 30.37
C GLN A 193 -13.80 -34.94 30.18
N ARG A 194 -14.88 -34.17 30.11
CA ARG A 194 -16.23 -34.72 29.80
C ARG A 194 -16.30 -35.31 28.39
N GLN A 195 -15.65 -34.66 27.42
CA GLN A 195 -15.58 -35.17 26.05
C GLN A 195 -14.80 -36.49 25.97
N MET A 196 -13.67 -36.59 26.68
CA MET A 196 -12.86 -37.81 26.73
C MET A 196 -13.57 -38.99 27.42
N GLN A 197 -14.54 -38.73 28.31
CA GLN A 197 -15.32 -39.75 29.01
C GLN A 197 -16.47 -40.35 28.17
N GLY A 198 -16.55 -40.06 26.87
CA GLY A 198 -17.52 -40.67 25.95
C GLY A 198 -18.77 -39.85 25.69
N MET A 199 -18.69 -38.51 25.79
CA MET A 199 -19.77 -37.62 25.40
C MET A 199 -20.16 -37.85 23.93
N SER A 200 -21.46 -37.91 23.63
CA SER A 200 -21.92 -38.05 22.24
C SER A 200 -21.65 -36.79 21.42
N LEU A 201 -21.47 -36.93 20.10
CA LEU A 201 -21.21 -35.80 19.20
C LEU A 201 -22.31 -34.73 19.27
N SER A 202 -23.57 -35.13 19.36
CA SER A 202 -24.71 -34.20 19.50
C SER A 202 -24.65 -33.41 20.80
N ALA A 203 -24.25 -34.05 21.91
CA ALA A 203 -24.05 -33.38 23.18
C ALA A 203 -22.86 -32.42 23.14
N MET A 204 -21.76 -32.78 22.46
CA MET A 204 -20.61 -31.88 22.27
C MET A 204 -21.00 -30.61 21.51
N LEU A 205 -21.78 -30.74 20.42
CA LEU A 205 -22.26 -29.61 19.63
C LEU A 205 -23.26 -28.73 20.40
N ALA A 206 -24.02 -29.30 21.32
CA ALA A 206 -24.91 -28.55 22.20
C ALA A 206 -24.15 -27.77 23.29
N ASP A 207 -23.03 -28.31 23.79
CA ASP A 207 -22.21 -27.65 24.82
C ASP A 207 -21.42 -26.45 24.24
N LEU A 208 -21.13 -26.40 22.93
CA LEU A 208 -20.38 -25.28 22.35
C LEU A 208 -21.07 -23.92 22.60
N PRO A 209 -20.31 -22.88 23.03
CA PRO A 209 -20.87 -21.56 23.26
C PRO A 209 -21.34 -20.96 21.93
N ARG A 210 -22.61 -20.56 21.88
CA ARG A 210 -23.24 -19.95 20.69
C ARG A 210 -23.36 -18.42 20.79
N ALA A 211 -23.02 -17.85 21.94
CA ALA A 211 -23.07 -16.42 22.21
C ALA A 211 -21.66 -15.86 22.42
N CYS A 212 -21.49 -14.56 22.17
CA CYS A 212 -20.28 -13.82 22.54
C CYS A 212 -20.13 -13.85 24.07
N ASP A 213 -18.97 -14.31 24.54
CA ASP A 213 -18.63 -14.43 25.96
C ASP A 213 -17.35 -13.63 26.27
N VAL A 214 -17.13 -13.32 27.54
CA VAL A 214 -15.99 -12.53 27.99
C VAL A 214 -14.75 -13.42 28.08
N GLY A 215 -13.78 -13.18 27.21
CA GLY A 215 -12.49 -13.86 27.25
C GLY A 215 -11.70 -13.42 28.49
N SER A 216 -11.15 -14.36 29.26
CA SER A 216 -10.28 -14.01 30.39
C SER A 216 -9.00 -14.84 30.41
N LYS A 217 -7.88 -14.18 30.72
CA LYS A 217 -6.55 -14.79 30.77
C LYS A 217 -5.84 -14.37 32.05
N THR A 218 -5.25 -15.33 32.74
CA THR A 218 -4.38 -15.07 33.89
C THR A 218 -2.96 -14.81 33.38
N ASN A 219 -2.35 -13.71 33.77
CA ASN A 219 -0.99 -13.36 33.39
C ASN A 219 0.05 -14.12 34.23
N SER A 220 1.33 -14.00 33.88
CA SER A 220 2.45 -14.66 34.58
C SER A 220 2.62 -14.22 36.04
N LYS A 221 1.98 -13.12 36.45
CA LYS A 221 1.96 -12.61 37.83
C LYS A 221 0.72 -13.06 38.62
N GLY A 222 -0.14 -13.91 38.04
CA GLY A 222 -1.33 -14.44 38.69
C GLY A 222 -2.58 -13.54 38.60
N PHE A 223 -2.52 -12.38 37.92
CA PHE A 223 -3.68 -11.49 37.76
C PHE A 223 -4.51 -11.88 36.54
N LYS A 224 -5.84 -11.82 36.69
CA LYS A 224 -6.81 -12.13 35.62
C LYS A 224 -7.16 -10.86 34.84
N SER A 225 -6.86 -10.82 33.55
CA SER A 225 -7.34 -9.81 32.61
C SER A 225 -8.52 -10.34 31.80
N SER A 226 -9.52 -9.49 31.55
CA SER A 226 -10.75 -9.86 30.84
C SER A 226 -10.97 -8.92 29.66
N TRP A 227 -11.52 -9.43 28.56
CA TRP A 227 -11.71 -8.74 27.28
C TRP A 227 -13.20 -8.86 26.91
N ILE A 228 -13.82 -7.73 26.61
CA ILE A 228 -15.20 -7.60 26.14
C ILE A 228 -15.17 -7.22 24.67
#